data_AF-A0A4Q4BRH8-F1
#
_entry.id   AF-A0A4Q4BRH8-F1
#
_cell.length_a   1.000
_cell.length_b   1.000
_cell.length_c   1.000
_cell.angle_alpha   90.00
_cell.angle_beta   90.00
_cell.angle_gamma   90.00
#
_symmetry.space_group_name_H-M   'P 1'
#
loop_
_entity.id
_entity.type
_entity.pdbx_description
1 polymer ?
#
loop_
_entity_poly.entity_id
_entity_poly.type
_entity_poly.pdbx_seq_one_letter_code
_entity_poly.pdbx_strand_id
1 'polypeptide(L)' 'MAEEGQEARRTTAWARIDLWHEFLDRPSIRFATEDGPVIFTSDPGIDWLKIGGSLTGQMSRKSTLFRDLG' A
#
# COMPACT_ATOMS: atom_id res chain seq x y z
N MET A 1 -42.75 19.00 -14.05
CA MET A 1 -41.36 18.91 -14.53
C MET A 1 -40.60 18.17 -13.44
N ALA A 2 -40.57 16.84 -13.53
CA ALA A 2 -40.05 15.98 -12.47
C ALA A 2 -38.52 15.94 -12.57
N GLU A 3 -37.83 16.13 -11.44
CA GLU A 3 -36.41 15.85 -11.33
C GLU A 3 -36.17 14.38 -11.69
N GLU A 4 -35.47 14.13 -12.80
CA GLU A 4 -34.99 12.81 -13.15
C GLU A 4 -34.16 12.29 -11.96
N GLY A 5 -34.67 11.22 -11.33
CA GLY A 5 -34.10 10.65 -10.12
C GLY A 5 -32.60 10.42 -10.27
N GLN A 6 -31.80 11.23 -9.59
CA GLN A 6 -30.37 10.99 -9.44
C GLN A 6 -30.23 9.66 -8.69
N GLU A 7 -29.93 8.60 -9.43
CA GLU A 7 -29.62 7.29 -8.89
C GLU A 7 -28.59 7.47 -7.77
N ALA A 8 -28.92 7.07 -6.54
CA ALA A 8 -28.09 7.34 -5.37
C ALA A 8 -26.69 6.75 -5.60
N ARG A 9 -25.72 7.62 -5.91
CA ARG A 9 -24.35 7.21 -6.26
C ARG A 9 -23.72 6.59 -5.02
N ARG A 10 -23.31 5.32 -5.13
CA ARG A 10 -22.72 4.58 -4.02
C ARG A 10 -21.27 5.02 -3.81
N THR A 11 -20.98 5.50 -2.61
CA THR A 11 -19.63 5.74 -2.12
C THR A 11 -19.31 4.71 -1.05
N THR A 12 -18.11 4.15 -1.07
CA THR A 12 -17.65 3.19 -0.06
C THR A 12 -16.23 3.54 0.35
N ALA A 13 -16.03 3.61 1.66
CA ALA A 13 -14.73 3.82 2.28
C ALA A 13 -14.30 2.52 2.97
N TRP A 14 -13.01 2.22 2.90
CA TRP A 14 -12.39 1.07 3.55
C TRP A 14 -11.17 1.52 4.33
N ALA A 15 -10.89 0.84 5.43
CA ALA A 15 -9.66 0.98 6.20
C ALA A 15 -9.02 -0.40 6.38
N ARG A 16 -7.70 -0.43 6.44
CA ARG A 16 -6.89 -1.65 6.60
C ARG A 16 -5.76 -1.39 7.58
N ILE A 17 -5.42 -2.40 8.35
CA ILE A 17 -4.26 -2.43 9.22
C ILE A 17 -3.48 -3.70 8.87
N ASP A 18 -2.21 -3.54 8.48
CA ASP A 18 -1.30 -4.64 8.15
C ASP A 18 -0.13 -4.65 9.14
N LEU A 19 0.23 -5.84 9.62
CA LEU A 19 1.44 -6.07 10.41
C LEU A 19 2.39 -6.96 9.59
N TRP A 20 3.58 -6.45 9.31
CA TRP A 20 4.63 -7.17 8.59
C TRP A 20 5.73 -7.55 9.57
N HIS A 21 6.16 -8.80 9.52
CA HIS A 21 7.31 -9.30 10.24
C HIS A 21 8.43 -9.60 9.24
N GLU A 22 9.57 -8.96 9.40
CA GLU A 22 10.78 -9.24 8.66
C GLU A 22 11.49 -10.43 9.30
N PHE A 23 11.65 -11.51 8.55
CA PHE A 23 12.24 -12.75 9.05
C PHE A 23 13.77 -12.70 9.08
N LEU A 24 14.37 -11.78 8.33
CA LEU A 24 15.81 -11.59 8.24
C LEU A 24 16.20 -10.29 8.93
N ASP A 25 16.67 -10.39 10.17
CA ASP A 25 17.06 -9.25 11.02
C ASP A 25 18.13 -8.36 10.36
N ARG A 26 19.15 -8.97 9.75
CA ARG A 26 20.32 -8.26 9.18
C ARG A 26 20.76 -8.86 7.86
N PRO A 27 20.00 -8.67 6.78
CA PRO A 27 20.44 -9.13 5.47
C PRO A 27 21.79 -8.47 5.13
N SER A 28 22.76 -9.30 4.75
CA SER A 28 24.06 -8.85 4.28
C SER A 28 24.40 -9.47 2.94
N ILE A 29 25.01 -8.67 2.06
CA ILE A 29 25.53 -9.12 0.77
C ILE A 29 27.01 -8.75 0.72
N ARG A 30 27.83 -9.71 0.28
CA ARG A 30 29.28 -9.55 0.14
C ARG A 30 29.68 -9.67 -1.32
N PHE A 31 30.42 -8.68 -1.80
CA PHE A 31 31.03 -8.70 -3.14
C PHE A 31 32.54 -8.86 -3.01
N ALA A 32 33.12 -9.77 -3.78
CA ALA A 32 34.57 -9.85 -3.92
C ALA A 32 35.02 -8.84 -4.98
N THR A 33 35.98 -7.98 -4.63
CA THR A 33 36.60 -7.03 -5.57
C THR A 33 38.11 -7.21 -5.55
N GLU A 34 38.80 -6.64 -6.55
CA GLU A 34 40.27 -6.73 -6.67
C GLU A 34 40.99 -6.14 -5.45
N ASP A 35 40.44 -5.07 -4.87
CA ASP A 35 40.96 -4.39 -3.67
C ASP A 35 40.49 -5.04 -2.36
N GLY A 36 39.72 -6.13 -2.43
CA GLY A 36 39.19 -6.85 -1.28
C GLY A 36 37.65 -6.94 -1.23
N PRO A 37 37.08 -7.54 -0.17
CA PRO A 37 35.64 -7.72 -0.06
C PRO A 37 34.91 -6.43 0.38
N VAL A 38 33.81 -6.10 -0.31
CA VAL A 38 32.85 -5.05 0.12
C VAL A 38 31.62 -5.72 0.71
N ILE A 39 31.17 -5.27 1.88
CA ILE A 39 30.01 -5.82 2.59
C ILE A 39 28.93 -4.75 2.71
N PHE A 40 27.73 -5.07 2.22
CA PHE A 40 26.52 -4.27 2.43
C PHE A 40 25.69 -4.92 3.52
N THR A 41 25.25 -4.13 4.49
CA THR A 41 24.36 -4.55 5.56
C THR A 41 23.15 -3.62 5.61
N SER A 42 21.96 -4.17 5.81
CA SER A 42 20.77 -3.38 6.14
C SER A 42 20.22 -3.80 7.48
N ASP A 43 19.69 -2.83 8.23
CA ASP A 43 18.96 -3.03 9.47
C ASP A 43 17.55 -2.47 9.28
N PRO A 44 16.65 -3.22 8.60
CA PRO A 44 15.28 -2.78 8.39
C PRO A 44 14.48 -2.79 9.71
N GLY A 45 14.91 -3.51 10.74
CA GLY A 45 14.06 -3.80 11.90
C GLY A 45 13.03 -4.89 11.63
N ILE A 46 12.44 -5.41 12.72
CA ILE A 46 11.74 -6.70 12.73
C ILE A 46 10.26 -6.57 12.39
N ASP A 47 9.54 -5.57 12.90
CA ASP A 47 8.10 -5.46 12.71
C ASP A 47 7.69 -4.09 12.15
N TRP A 48 6.79 -4.09 11.17
CA TRP A 48 6.28 -2.89 10.53
C TRP A 48 4.75 -2.85 10.57
N LEU A 49 4.20 -1.78 11.11
CA LEU A 49 2.77 -1.51 11.06
C LEU A 49 2.48 -0.59 9.87
N LYS A 50 1.53 -1.00 9.02
CA LYS A 50 0.97 -0.15 7.97
C LYS A 50 -0.51 0.05 8.21
N ILE A 51 -0.93 1.31 8.29
CA ILE A 51 -2.35 1.68 8.32
C ILE A 51 -2.66 2.27 6.96
N GLY A 52 -3.77 1.83 6.38
CA GLY A 52 -4.21 2.41 5.15
C GLY A 52 -5.69 2.48 4.93
N GLY A 53 -6.06 3.18 3.86
CA GLY A 53 -7.45 3.41 3.53
C GLY A 53 -7.68 3.72 2.07
N SER A 54 -8.88 3.41 1.61
CA SER A 54 -9.27 3.68 0.22
C SER A 54 -10.72 4.16 0.14
N LEU A 55 -10.98 5.02 -0.83
CA LEU A 55 -12.30 5.54 -1.16
C LEU A 55 -12.66 5.08 -2.57
N THR A 56 -13.88 4.63 -2.75
CA THR A 56 -14.45 4.25 -4.05
C THR A 56 -15.80 4.95 -4.23
N GLY A 57 -16.04 5.52 -5.41
CA GLY A 57 -17.27 6.23 -5.72
C GLY A 57 -17.76 5.89 -7.12
N GLN A 58 -19.02 5.49 -7.24
CA GLN A 58 -19.64 5.23 -8.52
C GLN A 58 -20.00 6.55 -9.22
N MET A 59 -19.38 6.81 -10.38
CA MET A 59 -19.64 8.02 -11.18
C MET A 59 -20.79 7.81 -12.16
N SER A 60 -20.92 6.58 -12.68
CA SER A 60 -22.00 6.15 -13.58
C SER A 60 -22.30 4.66 -13.38
N ARG A 61 -23.35 4.13 -14.02
CA ARG A 61 -23.67 2.68 -14.00
C ARG A 61 -22.49 1.78 -14.41
N LYS A 62 -21.51 2.31 -15.16
CA LYS A 62 -20.37 1.55 -15.70
C LYS A 62 -19.01 2.11 -15.27
N SER A 63 -18.97 3.12 -14.39
CA SER A 63 -17.72 3.81 -14.04
C SER A 63 -17.61 4.03 -12.55
N THR A 64 -16.46 3.66 -11.99
CA THR A 64 -16.11 3.85 -10.58
C THR A 64 -14.76 4.54 -10.51
N LEU A 65 -14.68 5.60 -9.70
CA LEU A 65 -13.44 6.26 -9.34
C LEU A 65 -12.95 5.71 -8.01
N PHE A 66 -11.64 5.52 -7.87
CA PHE A 66 -11.03 5.11 -6.61
C PHE A 66 -9.84 5.99 -6.26
N ARG A 67 -9.59 6.13 -4.95
CA ARG A 67 -8.43 6.81 -4.37
C ARG A 67 -7.88 5.98 -3.23
N ASP A 68 -6.63 5.55 -3.38
CA ASP A 68 -5.85 4.96 -2.30
C ASP A 68 -5.12 6.06 -1.52
N LEU A 69 -5.08 5.94 -0.19
CA LEU A 69 -4.51 6.96 0.70
C LEU A 69 -3.22 6.48 1.40
N GLY A 70 -2.65 5.36 0.94
CA GLY A 70 -1.57 4.67 1.65
C GLY A 70 -2.13 3.71 2.66
#